data_AF-A0A920V8E0-F1
#
_entry.id   AF-A0A920V8E0-F1
#
_cell.length_a   1.000
_cell.length_b   1.000
_cell.length_c   1.000
_cell.angle_alpha   90.00
_cell.angle_beta   90.00
_cell.angle_gamma   90.00
#
_symmetry.space_group_name_H-M   'P 1'
#
loop_
_entity.id
_entity.type
_entity.pdbx_description
1 polymer ?
#
loop_
_entity_poly.entity_id
_entity_poly.type
_entity_poly.pdbx_seq_one_letter_code
_entity_poly.pdbx_strand_id
1 'polypeptide(L)' 'MLQHAVTHKSFETYKKYAKAIYDLPPINLRDLIDFKKKYKNNSIDISK' A
#
# COMPACT_ATOMS: atom_id res chain seq x y z
N MET A 1 3.71 14.00 -1.55
CA MET A 1 2.46 13.21 -1.66
C MET A 1 2.02 12.59 -0.34
N LEU A 2 2.90 11.87 0.39
CA LEU A 2 2.55 11.32 1.71
C LEU A 2 2.08 12.37 2.72
N GLN A 3 2.85 13.46 2.89
CA GLN A 3 2.50 14.56 3.80
C GLN A 3 1.12 15.14 3.50
N HIS A 4 0.79 15.35 2.22
CA HIS A 4 -0.53 15.79 1.80
C HIS A 4 -1.63 14.77 2.15
N ALA A 5 -1.40 13.48 1.91
CA ALA A 5 -2.37 12.42 2.22
C ALA A 5 -2.72 12.36 3.71
N VAL A 6 -1.72 12.46 4.61
CA VAL A 6 -1.95 12.39 6.06
C VAL A 6 -2.60 13.66 6.61
N THR A 7 -2.20 14.85 6.12
CA THR A 7 -2.82 16.12 6.51
C THR A 7 -4.29 16.17 6.10
N HIS A 8 -4.63 15.64 4.93
CA HIS A 8 -5.99 15.67 4.38
C HIS A 8 -6.79 14.39 4.69
N LYS A 9 -6.25 13.48 5.51
CA LYS A 9 -6.85 12.17 5.86
C LYS A 9 -7.37 11.39 4.64
N SER A 10 -6.67 11.50 3.51
CA SER A 10 -7.11 10.97 2.21
C SER A 10 -6.47 9.61 1.94
N PHE A 11 -7.24 8.53 2.10
CA PHE A 11 -6.79 7.18 1.80
C PHE A 11 -6.42 7.02 0.31
N GLU A 12 -7.18 7.63 -0.59
CA GLU A 12 -6.93 7.55 -2.03
C GLU A 12 -5.60 8.22 -2.42
N THR A 13 -5.25 9.34 -1.79
CA THR A 13 -3.94 9.99 -2.01
C THR A 13 -2.80 9.11 -1.47
N TYR A 14 -3.00 8.48 -0.32
CA TYR A 14 -2.03 7.53 0.24
C TYR A 14 -1.83 6.32 -0.69
N LYS A 15 -2.91 5.74 -1.23
CA LYS A 15 -2.85 4.59 -2.14
C LYS A 15 -2.05 4.92 -3.41
N LYS A 16 -2.26 6.11 -3.98
CA LYS A 16 -1.47 6.60 -5.13
C LYS A 16 0.01 6.73 -4.80
N TYR A 17 0.32 7.32 -3.65
CA TYR A 17 1.71 7.42 -3.18
C TYR A 17 2.36 6.04 -3.02
N ALA A 18 1.68 5.10 -2.34
CA ALA A 18 2.20 3.76 -2.11
C ALA A 18 2.48 3.03 -3.43
N LYS A 19 1.54 3.10 -4.40
CA LYS A 19 1.73 2.53 -5.73
C LYS A 19 2.97 3.10 -6.43
N ALA A 20 3.14 4.41 -6.41
CA ALA A 20 4.30 5.05 -7.02
C ALA A 20 5.64 4.60 -6.41
N ILE A 21 5.66 4.20 -5.13
CA ILE A 21 6.86 3.63 -4.48
C ILE A 21 7.12 2.19 -4.94
N TYR A 22 6.08 1.37 -5.08
CA TYR A 22 6.22 -0.02 -5.55
C TYR A 22 6.56 -0.13 -7.04
N ASP A 23 6.21 0.87 -7.85
CA ASP A 23 6.53 0.91 -9.29
C ASP A 23 8.01 1.27 -9.58
N LEU A 24 8.81 1.59 -8.55
CA LEU A 24 10.25 1.89 -8.69
C LEU A 24 11.07 0.63 -8.94
N PRO A 25 12.27 0.74 -9.54
CA PRO A 25 13.18 -0.39 -9.65
C PRO A 25 13.52 -0.97 -8.26
N PRO A 26 13.76 -2.29 -8.13
CA PRO A 26 14.09 -2.92 -6.85
C PRO A 26 15.36 -2.31 -6.24
N ILE A 27 15.28 -1.91 -4.97
CA ILE A 27 16.40 -1.33 -4.20
C ILE A 27 16.71 -2.19 -2.96
N ASN A 28 15.68 -2.78 -2.35
CA ASN A 28 15.78 -3.52 -1.11
C ASN A 28 15.42 -5.00 -1.32
N LEU A 29 15.89 -5.86 -0.42
CA LEU A 29 15.59 -7.30 -0.45
C LEU A 29 14.09 -7.61 -0.45
N ARG A 30 13.28 -6.78 0.22
CA ARG A 30 11.82 -6.93 0.26
C ARG A 30 11.17 -6.76 -1.12
N ASP A 31 11.81 -6.04 -2.02
CA ASP A 31 11.28 -5.77 -3.37
C ASP A 31 11.40 -7.03 -4.26
N LEU A 32 12.21 -8.02 -3.83
CA LEU A 32 12.41 -9.30 -4.52
C LEU A 32 11.46 -10.42 -4.05
N ILE A 33 10.61 -10.15 -3.05
CA ILE A 33 9.73 -11.15 -2.46
C ILE A 33 8.27 -10.71 -2.56
N ASP A 34 7.37 -11.68 -2.74
CA ASP A 34 5.92 -11.46 -2.81
C ASP A 34 5.18 -12.44 -1.90
N PHE A 35 3.92 -12.13 -1.59
CA PHE A 35 3.06 -12.90 -0.72
C PHE A 35 2.50 -14.15 -1.43
N LYS A 36 2.55 -15.29 -0.74
CA LYS A 36 1.94 -16.53 -1.26
C LYS A 36 0.41 -16.42 -1.22
N LYS A 37 -0.29 -16.73 -2.32
CA LYS A 37 -1.77 -16.65 -2.47
C LYS A 37 -2.61 -17.52 -1.50
N LYS A 38 -2.01 -18.15 -0.50
CA LYS A 38 -2.71 -19.01 0.48
C LYS A 38 -3.50 -18.22 1.53
N TYR A 39 -3.42 -16.88 1.53
CA TYR A 39 -4.21 -16.05 2.44
C TYR A 39 -5.68 -16.07 2.01
N LYS A 40 -6.57 -16.50 2.91
CA LYS A 40 -8.02 -16.40 2.69
C LYS A 40 -8.39 -14.93 2.53
N ASN A 41 -9.09 -14.58 1.45
CA ASN A 41 -9.68 -13.25 1.23
C ASN A 41 -10.86 -13.05 2.19
N ASN A 42 -10.57 -12.89 3.47
CA ASN A 42 -11.57 -12.55 4.46
C ASN A 42 -12.01 -11.10 4.23
N SER A 43 -13.31 -10.83 4.32
CA SER A 43 -13.83 -9.46 4.28
C SER A 43 -13.24 -8.66 5.44
N ILE A 44 -12.76 -7.46 5.16
CA ILE A 44 -12.31 -6.51 6.18
C ILE A 44 -13.51 -5.62 6.49
N ASP A 45 -14.07 -5.74 7.69
CA ASP A 45 -15.06 -4.79 8.18
C ASP A 45 -14.34 -3.52 8.68
N ILE A 46 -14.68 -2.39 8.08
CA ILE A 46 -14.05 -1.08 8.36
C ILE A 46 -15.04 -0.16 9.11
N SER A 47 -16.14 -0.72 9.62
CA SER A 47 -17.20 0.03 10.28
C SER A 47 -16.84 0.29 11.75
N LYS A 48 -16.45 1.52 12.08
CA LYS A 48 -16.46 2.01 13.47
C LYS A 48 -16.72 3.51 13.52
#